data_AF-A0A2J4Z9Q7-F1
#
_entry.id   AF-A0A2J4Z9Q7-F1
#
_cell.length_a   1.000
_cell.length_b   1.000
_cell.length_c   1.000
_cell.angle_alpha   90.00
_cell.angle_beta   90.00
_cell.angle_gamma   90.00
#
_symmetry.space_group_name_H-M   'P 1'
#
loop_
_entity.id
_entity.type
_entity.pdbx_description
1 polymer ?
#
loop_
_entity_poly.entity_id
_entity_poly.type
_entity_poly.pdbx_seq_one_letter_code
_entity_poly.pdbx_strand_id
1 'polypeptide(L)'
;HTSASVALLGAIFGQIFARNKISSEDIKVPKKLGFLRDSNVVTALTMALLFFIGTFILQIKGTPKAAEILAQSGDLSFYIYALKQSLMFTGGIAVVLLGVRMFIGEMVPAFNGIGSRLVPGAKPALDCPILFNFAPNAVVLGFVGAFVGSLLWLTLIGRYTGYVFIPSMIVIFFHAGTAGVFGNITGGYKGALLAGFITSTVVAWGQYFCVTGFIDNTIPDTALWAGDSDMFVLAPVIHLLTRLLAF
;
A
#
# COMPACT_ATOMS: atom_id res chain seq x y z
N HIS A 1 9.65 -10.25 2.77
CA HIS A 1 9.23 -9.07 1.98
C HIS A 1 9.57 -7.81 2.76
N THR A 2 9.79 -6.67 2.09
CA THR A 2 10.26 -5.40 2.69
C THR A 2 9.12 -4.53 3.27
N SER A 3 8.04 -5.18 3.68
CA SER A 3 6.87 -4.55 4.32
C SER A 3 6.63 -5.05 5.75
N ALA A 4 7.59 -5.76 6.34
CA ALA A 4 7.43 -6.42 7.63
C ALA A 4 7.27 -5.40 8.78
N SER A 5 8.00 -4.29 8.72
CA SER A 5 7.93 -3.25 9.76
C SER A 5 6.54 -2.62 9.82
N VAL A 6 5.99 -2.22 8.67
CA VAL A 6 4.66 -1.61 8.59
C VAL A 6 3.54 -2.62 8.82
N ALA A 7 3.75 -3.90 8.48
CA ALA A 7 2.84 -4.98 8.85
C ALA A 7 2.73 -5.12 10.38
N LEU A 8 3.87 -5.12 11.06
CA LEU A 8 3.94 -5.19 12.52
C LEU A 8 3.32 -3.95 13.17
N LEU A 9 3.65 -2.75 12.68
CA LEU A 9 3.05 -1.50 13.15
C LEU A 9 1.53 -1.51 12.93
N GLY A 10 1.07 -1.97 11.77
CA GLY A 10 -0.35 -2.15 11.47
C GLY A 10 -1.05 -3.07 12.48
N ALA A 11 -0.44 -4.20 12.81
CA ALA A 11 -0.95 -5.11 13.85
C ALA A 11 -1.01 -4.43 15.22
N ILE A 12 0.07 -3.77 15.65
CA ILE A 12 0.18 -3.12 16.96
C ILE A 12 -0.85 -2.00 17.10
N PHE A 13 -0.84 -1.04 16.18
CA PHE A 13 -1.73 0.12 16.25
C PHE A 13 -3.19 -0.24 15.96
N GLY A 14 -3.45 -1.34 15.23
CA GLY A 14 -4.81 -1.87 15.07
C GLY A 14 -5.45 -2.28 16.40
N GLN A 15 -4.67 -2.62 17.43
CA GLN A 15 -5.21 -2.97 18.76
C GLN A 15 -6.01 -1.84 19.41
N ILE A 16 -5.78 -0.58 19.02
CA ILE A 16 -6.57 0.58 19.47
C ILE A 16 -8.08 0.37 19.21
N PHE A 17 -8.43 -0.38 18.16
CA PHE A 17 -9.81 -0.67 17.78
C PHE A 17 -10.27 -2.09 18.15
N ALA A 18 -9.50 -2.85 18.93
CA ALA A 18 -9.77 -4.26 19.22
C ALA A 18 -11.12 -4.51 19.93
N ARG A 19 -11.55 -3.58 20.80
CA ARG A 19 -12.73 -3.75 21.66
C ARG A 19 -14.04 -3.98 20.91
N ASN A 20 -14.19 -3.40 19.71
CA ASN A 20 -15.39 -3.52 18.87
C ASN A 20 -15.00 -3.79 17.41
N LYS A 21 -14.00 -4.65 17.19
CA LYS A 21 -13.50 -4.92 15.84
C LYS A 21 -14.55 -5.67 15.02
N ILE A 22 -14.79 -5.17 13.82
CA ILE A 22 -15.56 -5.85 12.77
C ILE A 22 -14.61 -6.02 11.61
N SER A 23 -14.36 -7.27 11.21
CA SER A 23 -13.51 -7.56 10.06
C SER A 23 -14.09 -6.90 8.81
N SER A 24 -13.24 -6.35 7.95
CA SER A 24 -13.63 -5.87 6.62
C SER A 24 -14.31 -6.95 5.78
N GLU A 25 -13.99 -8.22 6.01
CA GLU A 25 -14.56 -9.35 5.28
C GLU A 25 -15.95 -9.75 5.79
N ASP A 26 -16.31 -9.37 7.03
CA ASP A 26 -17.55 -9.76 7.69
C ASP A 26 -18.63 -8.66 7.65
N ILE A 27 -18.38 -7.57 6.93
CA ILE A 27 -19.33 -6.45 6.83
C ILE A 27 -20.61 -6.94 6.14
N LYS A 28 -21.72 -6.94 6.89
CA LYS A 28 -23.04 -7.34 6.38
C LYS A 28 -23.65 -6.21 5.55
N VAL A 29 -23.67 -6.40 4.23
CA VAL A 29 -24.33 -5.48 3.29
C VAL A 29 -25.82 -5.85 3.12
N PRO A 30 -26.72 -4.85 3.00
CA PRO A 30 -28.14 -5.09 2.72
C PRO A 30 -28.33 -5.91 1.44
N LYS A 31 -29.39 -6.73 1.35
CA LYS A 31 -29.65 -7.62 0.19
C LYS A 31 -29.62 -6.90 -1.17
N LYS A 32 -30.09 -5.65 -1.23
CA LYS A 32 -30.08 -4.82 -2.47
C LYS A 32 -28.66 -4.41 -2.92
N LEU A 33 -27.69 -4.40 -2.01
CA LEU A 33 -26.28 -4.08 -2.25
C LEU A 33 -25.40 -5.34 -2.19
N GLY A 34 -25.98 -6.52 -2.43
CA GLY A 34 -25.26 -7.79 -2.33
C GLY A 34 -24.06 -7.92 -3.27
N PHE A 35 -24.03 -7.16 -4.37
CA PHE A 35 -22.89 -7.08 -5.29
C PHE A 35 -21.63 -6.48 -4.63
N LEU A 36 -21.78 -5.68 -3.56
CA LEU A 36 -20.66 -5.16 -2.76
C LEU A 36 -19.96 -6.24 -1.91
N ARG A 37 -20.42 -7.49 -1.95
CA ARG A 37 -19.70 -8.63 -1.35
C ARG A 37 -18.57 -9.14 -2.25
N ASP A 38 -18.59 -8.79 -3.53
CA ASP A 38 -17.52 -9.12 -4.45
C ASP A 38 -16.36 -8.14 -4.28
N SER A 39 -15.17 -8.66 -3.94
CA SER A 39 -13.98 -7.83 -3.69
C SER A 39 -13.49 -7.08 -4.93
N ASN A 40 -13.71 -7.59 -6.14
CA ASN A 40 -13.38 -6.88 -7.39
C ASN A 40 -14.32 -5.69 -7.56
N VAL A 41 -15.62 -5.87 -7.30
CA VAL A 41 -16.59 -4.77 -7.33
C VAL A 41 -16.23 -3.68 -6.32
N VAL A 42 -15.92 -4.06 -5.08
CA VAL A 42 -15.50 -3.12 -4.03
C VAL A 42 -14.24 -2.36 -4.45
N THR A 43 -13.26 -3.06 -5.02
CA THR A 43 -12.02 -2.45 -5.53
C THR A 43 -12.33 -1.45 -6.65
N ALA A 44 -13.14 -1.83 -7.65
CA ALA A 44 -13.52 -0.97 -8.76
C ALA A 44 -14.21 0.31 -8.30
N LEU A 45 -15.20 0.18 -7.41
CA LEU A 45 -15.93 1.34 -6.87
C LEU A 45 -15.02 2.25 -6.04
N THR A 46 -14.13 1.66 -5.25
CA THR A 46 -13.18 2.43 -4.44
C THR A 46 -12.21 3.20 -5.33
N MET A 47 -11.64 2.56 -6.37
CA MET A 47 -10.74 3.24 -7.31
C MET A 47 -11.46 4.29 -8.14
N ALA A 48 -12.69 4.01 -8.59
CA ALA A 48 -13.49 4.97 -9.33
C ALA A 48 -13.73 6.23 -8.49
N LEU A 49 -14.10 6.07 -7.21
CA LEU A 49 -14.29 7.18 -6.29
C LEU A 49 -13.00 7.99 -6.11
N LEU A 50 -11.86 7.33 -5.87
CA LEU A 50 -10.58 8.03 -5.70
C LEU A 50 -10.15 8.79 -6.95
N PHE A 51 -10.27 8.17 -8.13
CA PHE A 51 -9.94 8.84 -9.39
C PHE A 51 -10.92 9.97 -9.72
N PHE A 52 -12.21 9.84 -9.39
CA PHE A 52 -13.17 10.92 -9.58
C PHE A 52 -12.88 12.12 -8.67
N ILE A 53 -12.51 11.88 -7.41
CA ILE A 53 -12.06 12.94 -6.50
C ILE A 53 -10.79 13.60 -7.05
N GLY A 54 -9.83 12.81 -7.55
CA GLY A 54 -8.61 13.33 -8.20
C GLY A 54 -8.93 14.21 -9.41
N THR A 55 -9.79 13.73 -10.30
CA THR A 55 -10.33 14.49 -11.45
C THR A 55 -10.92 15.83 -11.01
N PHE A 56 -11.80 15.80 -10.02
CA PHE A 56 -12.49 16.97 -9.53
C PHE A 56 -11.50 18.02 -8.98
N ILE A 57 -10.51 17.60 -8.20
CA ILE A 57 -9.46 18.48 -7.68
C ILE A 57 -8.63 19.10 -8.82
N LEU A 58 -8.26 18.30 -9.83
CA LEU A 58 -7.50 18.80 -10.99
C LEU A 58 -8.30 19.84 -11.78
N GLN A 59 -9.61 19.60 -11.98
CA GLN A 59 -10.50 20.53 -12.68
C GLN A 59 -10.63 21.87 -11.94
N ILE A 60 -10.79 21.86 -10.61
CA ILE A 60 -10.89 23.09 -9.82
C ILE A 60 -9.60 23.89 -9.84
N LYS A 61 -8.44 23.21 -9.77
CA LYS A 61 -7.15 23.90 -9.77
C LYS A 61 -6.84 24.60 -11.09
N GLY A 62 -7.32 24.06 -12.21
CA GLY A 62 -7.21 24.72 -13.53
C GLY A 62 -5.78 25.05 -14.00
N THR A 63 -4.75 24.45 -13.39
CA THR A 63 -3.35 24.74 -13.74
C THR A 63 -2.98 24.19 -15.11
N PRO A 64 -1.96 24.75 -15.82
CA PRO A 64 -1.49 24.22 -17.10
C PRO A 64 -1.13 22.73 -17.02
N LYS A 65 -0.52 22.30 -15.91
CA LYS A 65 -0.19 20.89 -15.67
C LYS A 65 -1.43 20.02 -15.47
N ALA A 66 -2.48 20.54 -14.84
CA ALA A 66 -3.76 19.84 -14.75
C ALA A 66 -4.38 19.68 -16.14
N ALA A 67 -4.31 20.69 -17.01
CA ALA A 67 -4.77 20.59 -18.39
C ALA A 67 -3.98 19.52 -19.19
N GLU A 68 -2.67 19.43 -19.02
CA GLU A 68 -1.85 18.37 -19.63
C GLU A 68 -2.25 16.95 -19.16
N ILE A 69 -2.48 16.78 -17.85
CA ILE A 69 -2.94 15.50 -17.29
C ILE A 69 -4.35 15.17 -17.82
N LEU A 70 -5.24 16.17 -17.85
CA LEU A 70 -6.60 16.01 -18.38
C LEU A 70 -6.58 15.65 -19.87
N ALA A 71 -5.65 16.19 -20.65
CA ALA A 71 -5.51 15.87 -22.08
C ALA A 71 -5.16 14.40 -22.35
N GLN A 72 -4.65 13.67 -21.36
CA GLN A 72 -4.39 12.22 -21.50
C GLN A 72 -5.67 11.40 -21.70
N SER A 73 -6.86 11.97 -21.45
CA SER A 73 -8.13 11.29 -21.77
C SER A 73 -8.41 11.22 -23.26
N GLY A 74 -7.66 11.93 -24.10
CA GLY A 74 -7.94 12.05 -25.53
C GLY A 74 -9.35 12.58 -25.77
N ASP A 75 -10.10 11.91 -26.63
CA ASP A 75 -11.48 12.28 -26.97
C ASP A 75 -12.52 11.93 -25.90
N LEU A 76 -12.13 11.19 -24.85
CA LEU A 76 -13.03 10.82 -23.77
C LEU A 76 -13.20 11.99 -22.79
N SER A 77 -14.41 12.13 -22.24
CA SER A 77 -14.58 12.87 -20.99
C SER A 77 -13.65 12.28 -19.93
N PHE A 78 -12.95 13.13 -19.20
CA PHE A 78 -11.96 12.67 -18.22
C PHE A 78 -12.58 11.78 -17.13
N TYR A 79 -13.87 11.93 -16.82
CA TYR A 79 -14.58 11.03 -15.90
C TYR A 79 -14.75 9.61 -16.49
N ILE A 80 -14.99 9.50 -17.80
CA ILE A 80 -15.04 8.19 -18.48
C ILE A 80 -13.63 7.56 -18.51
N TYR A 81 -12.61 8.38 -18.75
CA TYR A 81 -11.23 7.92 -18.67
C TYR A 81 -10.85 7.43 -17.26
N ALA A 82 -11.21 8.19 -16.22
CA ALA A 82 -11.02 7.80 -14.82
C ALA A 82 -11.75 6.49 -14.48
N LEU A 83 -12.98 6.31 -14.99
CA LEU A 83 -13.72 5.05 -14.85
C LEU A 83 -12.97 3.90 -15.53
N LYS A 84 -12.51 4.09 -16.78
CA LYS A 84 -11.69 3.09 -17.48
C LYS A 84 -10.44 2.72 -16.68
N GLN A 85 -9.72 3.69 -16.14
CA GLN A 85 -8.52 3.44 -15.32
C GLN A 85 -8.86 2.66 -14.04
N SER A 86 -9.97 2.97 -13.38
CA SER A 86 -10.41 2.23 -12.18
C SER A 86 -10.72 0.75 -12.47
N LEU A 87 -11.33 0.47 -13.62
CA LEU A 87 -11.62 -0.90 -14.08
C LEU A 87 -10.33 -1.64 -14.48
N MET A 88 -9.41 -0.96 -15.17
CA MET A 88 -8.09 -1.52 -15.50
C MET A 88 -7.29 -1.87 -14.25
N PHE A 89 -7.28 -1.00 -13.24
CA PHE A 89 -6.64 -1.27 -11.95
C PHE A 89 -7.24 -2.52 -11.30
N THR A 90 -8.57 -2.60 -11.26
CA THR A 90 -9.29 -3.76 -10.70
C THR A 90 -8.97 -5.05 -11.46
N GLY A 91 -8.93 -5.00 -12.80
CA GLY A 91 -8.51 -6.13 -13.62
C GLY A 91 -7.08 -6.57 -13.32
N GLY A 92 -6.16 -5.62 -13.10
CA GLY A 92 -4.81 -5.90 -12.64
C GLY A 92 -4.78 -6.64 -11.30
N ILE A 93 -5.56 -6.17 -10.31
CA ILE A 93 -5.67 -6.86 -9.01
C ILE A 93 -6.25 -8.26 -9.16
N ALA A 94 -7.27 -8.45 -9.98
CA ALA A 94 -7.85 -9.76 -10.24
C ALA A 94 -6.81 -10.74 -10.82
N VAL A 95 -5.97 -10.28 -11.75
CA VAL A 95 -4.86 -11.07 -12.30
C VAL A 95 -3.81 -11.39 -11.23
N VAL A 96 -3.44 -10.42 -10.38
CA VAL A 96 -2.50 -10.65 -9.26
C VAL A 96 -3.04 -11.70 -8.30
N LEU A 97 -4.30 -11.57 -7.85
CA LEU A 97 -4.91 -12.53 -6.92
C LEU A 97 -4.99 -13.93 -7.52
N LEU A 98 -5.36 -14.04 -8.80
CA LEU A 98 -5.38 -15.31 -9.52
C LEU A 98 -3.97 -15.95 -9.60
N GLY A 99 -2.97 -15.17 -10.02
CA GLY A 99 -1.58 -15.61 -10.11
C GLY A 99 -1.02 -16.07 -8.77
N VAL A 100 -1.26 -15.30 -7.71
CA VAL A 100 -0.83 -15.64 -6.35
C VAL A 100 -1.48 -16.93 -5.86
N ARG A 101 -2.78 -17.15 -6.11
CA ARG A 101 -3.46 -18.41 -5.72
C ARG A 101 -2.82 -19.62 -6.40
N MET A 102 -2.58 -19.53 -7.72
CA MET A 102 -1.93 -20.60 -8.47
C MET A 102 -0.51 -20.86 -7.94
N PHE A 103 0.27 -19.80 -7.71
CA PHE A 103 1.62 -19.89 -7.19
C PHE A 103 1.68 -20.56 -5.82
N ILE A 104 0.83 -20.16 -4.87
CA ILE A 104 0.76 -20.77 -3.53
C ILE A 104 0.40 -22.26 -3.64
N GLY A 105 -0.53 -22.60 -4.53
CA GLY A 105 -0.99 -23.97 -4.75
C GLY A 105 0.13 -24.95 -5.10
N GLU A 106 1.12 -24.50 -5.86
CA GLU A 106 2.26 -25.34 -6.28
C GLU A 106 3.46 -25.19 -5.34
N MET A 107 3.78 -23.96 -4.93
CA MET A 107 5.02 -23.69 -4.19
C MET A 107 4.99 -24.17 -2.75
N VAL A 108 3.86 -24.04 -2.04
CA VAL A 108 3.79 -24.46 -0.64
C VAL A 108 3.96 -25.98 -0.50
N PRO A 109 3.28 -26.83 -1.30
CA PRO A 109 3.56 -28.26 -1.31
C PRO A 109 4.99 -28.62 -1.72
N ALA A 110 5.55 -27.96 -2.75
CA ALA A 110 6.92 -28.19 -3.19
C ALA A 110 7.96 -27.92 -2.08
N PHE A 111 7.81 -26.79 -1.37
CA PHE A 111 8.67 -26.47 -0.24
C PHE A 111 8.51 -27.45 0.93
N ASN A 112 7.29 -27.91 1.23
CA ASN A 112 7.09 -28.91 2.27
C ASN A 112 7.74 -30.26 1.90
N GLY A 113 7.70 -30.65 0.62
CA GLY A 113 8.32 -31.88 0.13
C GLY A 113 9.85 -31.92 0.30
N ILE A 114 10.53 -30.81 0.03
CA ILE A 114 11.99 -30.69 0.18
C ILE A 114 12.37 -30.34 1.62
N GLY A 115 11.69 -29.35 2.20
CA GLY A 115 12.00 -28.77 3.51
C GLY A 115 11.83 -29.77 4.65
N SER A 116 10.84 -30.67 4.58
CA SER A 116 10.66 -31.71 5.61
C SER A 116 11.84 -32.66 5.76
N ARG A 117 12.69 -32.81 4.73
CA ARG A 117 13.93 -33.61 4.78
C ARG A 117 15.17 -32.79 5.08
N LEU A 118 15.31 -31.60 4.49
CA LEU A 118 16.53 -30.79 4.60
C LEU A 118 16.55 -29.88 5.82
N VAL A 119 15.42 -29.23 6.14
CA VAL A 119 15.32 -28.27 7.25
C VAL A 119 13.98 -28.46 7.97
N PRO A 120 13.86 -29.49 8.83
CA PRO A 120 12.63 -29.78 9.55
C PRO A 120 12.16 -28.57 10.37
N GLY A 121 10.90 -28.16 10.19
CA GLY A 121 10.31 -27.03 10.91
C GLY A 121 10.57 -25.65 10.30
N ALA A 122 11.30 -25.55 9.19
CA ALA A 122 11.42 -24.29 8.44
C ALA A 122 10.06 -23.83 7.91
N LYS A 123 9.77 -22.53 8.06
CA LYS A 123 8.58 -21.89 7.49
C LYS A 123 9.00 -21.07 6.28
N PRO A 124 8.48 -21.36 5.07
CA PRO A 124 8.86 -20.60 3.88
C PRO A 124 8.36 -19.15 3.99
N ALA A 125 9.27 -18.19 3.82
CA ALA A 125 8.93 -16.78 3.73
C ALA A 125 8.61 -16.43 2.27
N LEU A 126 7.32 -16.27 1.97
CA LEU A 126 6.83 -15.94 0.63
C LEU A 126 6.56 -14.43 0.50
N ASP A 127 6.32 -13.99 -0.74
CA ASP A 127 6.02 -12.60 -1.06
C ASP A 127 4.70 -12.14 -0.42
N CYS A 128 4.59 -10.87 -0.06
CA CYS A 128 3.47 -10.33 0.72
C CYS A 128 2.08 -10.47 0.06
N PRO A 129 1.91 -10.55 -1.28
CA PRO A 129 0.61 -10.78 -1.89
C PRO A 129 -0.06 -12.08 -1.49
N ILE A 130 0.68 -13.06 -0.94
CA ILE A 130 0.10 -14.27 -0.35
C ILE A 130 -1.05 -13.95 0.62
N LEU A 131 -0.92 -12.85 1.36
CA LEU A 131 -1.88 -12.41 2.35
C LEU A 131 -3.16 -11.84 1.73
N PHE A 132 -3.10 -11.36 0.49
CA PHE A 132 -4.21 -10.62 -0.13
C PHE A 132 -5.41 -11.52 -0.41
N ASN A 133 -5.18 -12.81 -0.63
CA ASN A 133 -6.25 -13.78 -0.81
C ASN A 133 -7.04 -14.09 0.47
N PHE A 134 -6.47 -13.81 1.64
CA PHE A 134 -7.12 -14.07 2.93
C PHE A 134 -8.01 -12.92 3.40
N ALA A 135 -7.68 -11.68 3.05
CA ALA A 135 -8.51 -10.51 3.36
C ALA A 135 -8.45 -9.44 2.25
N PRO A 136 -9.10 -9.69 1.09
CA PRO A 136 -9.05 -8.78 -0.05
C PRO A 136 -9.59 -7.39 0.24
N ASN A 137 -10.68 -7.26 1.03
CA ASN A 137 -11.22 -5.94 1.35
C ASN A 137 -10.29 -5.17 2.28
N ALA A 138 -9.59 -5.85 3.19
CA ALA A 138 -8.58 -5.23 4.06
C ALA A 138 -7.41 -4.64 3.26
N VAL A 139 -6.99 -5.29 2.17
CA VAL A 139 -5.94 -4.78 1.26
C VAL A 139 -6.36 -3.44 0.67
N VAL A 140 -7.59 -3.36 0.14
CA VAL A 140 -8.13 -2.13 -0.45
C VAL A 140 -8.23 -1.03 0.61
N LEU A 141 -8.72 -1.34 1.81
CA LEU A 141 -8.78 -0.37 2.90
C LEU A 141 -7.41 0.13 3.35
N GLY A 142 -6.40 -0.76 3.42
CA GLY A 142 -5.01 -0.38 3.66
C GLY A 142 -4.51 0.59 2.60
N PHE A 143 -4.76 0.30 1.32
CA PHE A 143 -4.45 1.22 0.22
C PHE A 143 -5.15 2.57 0.37
N VAL A 144 -6.46 2.61 0.70
CA VAL A 144 -7.19 3.87 0.92
C VAL A 144 -6.57 4.68 2.06
N GLY A 145 -6.27 4.04 3.19
CA GLY A 145 -5.62 4.71 4.33
C GLY A 145 -4.26 5.29 3.95
N ALA A 146 -3.46 4.53 3.21
CA ALA A 146 -2.17 4.99 2.72
C ALA A 146 -2.29 6.12 1.71
N PHE A 147 -3.26 6.07 0.80
CA PHE A 147 -3.53 7.13 -0.18
C PHE A 147 -3.87 8.44 0.52
N VAL A 148 -4.81 8.42 1.47
CA VAL A 148 -5.18 9.61 2.27
C VAL A 148 -3.98 10.15 3.06
N GLY A 149 -3.23 9.28 3.73
CA GLY A 149 -2.04 9.71 4.46
C GLY A 149 -0.94 10.24 3.54
N SER A 150 -0.78 9.68 2.35
CA SER A 150 0.20 10.16 1.36
C SER A 150 -0.14 11.56 0.89
N LEU A 151 -1.41 11.85 0.59
CA LEU A 151 -1.85 13.21 0.26
C LEU A 151 -1.59 14.19 1.41
N LEU A 152 -1.89 13.78 2.64
CA LEU A 152 -1.63 14.61 3.83
C LEU A 152 -0.13 14.93 3.94
N TRP A 153 0.73 13.91 3.97
CA TRP A 153 2.16 14.11 4.14
C TRP A 153 2.81 14.82 2.96
N LEU A 154 2.31 14.62 1.74
CA LEU A 154 2.80 15.31 0.55
C LEU A 154 2.61 16.82 0.72
N THR A 155 1.45 17.24 1.23
CA THR A 155 1.18 18.65 1.48
C THR A 155 1.96 19.20 2.68
N LEU A 156 2.07 18.45 3.78
CA LEU A 156 2.74 18.90 4.99
C LEU A 156 4.27 18.97 4.79
N ILE A 157 4.90 17.87 4.38
CA ILE A 157 6.34 17.83 4.15
C ILE A 157 6.72 18.81 3.05
N GLY A 158 5.98 18.84 1.94
CA GLY A 158 6.22 19.78 0.84
C GLY A 158 6.15 21.24 1.29
N ARG A 159 5.18 21.60 2.14
CA ARG A 159 5.04 22.97 2.65
C ARG A 159 6.14 23.39 3.62
N TYR A 160 6.55 22.50 4.53
CA TYR A 160 7.49 22.86 5.59
C TYR A 160 8.97 22.67 5.22
N THR A 161 9.26 21.73 4.32
CA THR A 161 10.64 21.36 3.98
C THR A 161 10.99 21.67 2.52
N GLY A 162 10.00 21.93 1.66
CA GLY A 162 10.18 22.01 0.21
C GLY A 162 10.37 20.64 -0.46
N TYR A 163 10.48 19.56 0.31
CA TYR A 163 10.69 18.21 -0.21
C TYR A 163 9.37 17.58 -0.66
N VAL A 164 9.37 17.04 -1.87
CA VAL A 164 8.24 16.29 -2.42
C VAL A 164 8.66 14.82 -2.44
N PHE A 165 8.14 14.04 -1.48
CA PHE A 165 8.33 12.60 -1.52
C PHE A 165 7.42 11.99 -2.60
N ILE A 166 7.93 10.97 -3.28
CA ILE A 166 7.23 10.29 -4.38
C ILE A 166 6.88 8.89 -3.90
N PRO A 167 5.66 8.66 -3.40
CA PRO A 167 5.29 7.33 -2.96
C PRO A 167 5.08 6.43 -4.18
N SER A 168 5.84 5.34 -4.26
CA SER A 168 5.67 4.36 -5.33
C SER A 168 4.36 3.59 -5.17
N MET A 169 3.77 3.18 -6.30
CA MET A 169 2.56 2.34 -6.28
C MET A 169 2.80 1.02 -5.55
N ILE A 170 4.02 0.49 -5.60
CA ILE A 170 4.41 -0.72 -4.88
C ILE A 170 4.22 -0.50 -3.37
N VAL A 171 4.69 0.62 -2.83
CA VAL A 171 4.60 0.89 -1.39
C VAL A 171 3.15 1.22 -0.96
N ILE A 172 2.47 2.12 -1.68
CA ILE A 172 1.10 2.50 -1.30
C ILE A 172 0.13 1.31 -1.43
N PHE A 173 0.33 0.42 -2.39
CA PHE A 173 -0.57 -0.72 -2.57
C PHE A 173 -0.09 -1.97 -1.83
N PHE A 174 1.11 -2.46 -2.11
CA PHE A 174 1.56 -3.74 -1.57
C PHE A 174 1.89 -3.66 -0.08
N HIS A 175 2.66 -2.64 0.33
CA HIS A 175 3.07 -2.53 1.73
C HIS A 175 1.89 -2.15 2.61
N ALA A 176 1.11 -1.14 2.19
CA ALA A 176 -0.08 -0.74 2.93
C ALA A 176 -1.18 -1.79 2.89
N GLY A 177 -1.31 -2.53 1.80
CA GLY A 177 -2.23 -3.65 1.68
C GLY A 177 -1.89 -4.76 2.68
N THR A 178 -0.62 -5.14 2.76
CA THR A 178 -0.13 -6.07 3.78
C THR A 178 -0.39 -5.55 5.20
N ALA A 179 -0.04 -4.29 5.48
CA ALA A 179 -0.31 -3.68 6.77
C ALA A 179 -1.81 -3.64 7.08
N GLY A 180 -2.64 -3.38 6.08
CA GLY A 180 -4.10 -3.39 6.15
C GLY A 180 -4.65 -4.76 6.56
N VAL A 181 -4.12 -5.85 6.01
CA VAL A 181 -4.50 -7.22 6.42
C VAL A 181 -4.21 -7.45 7.91
N PHE A 182 -3.01 -7.10 8.38
CA PHE A 182 -2.65 -7.27 9.79
C PHE A 182 -3.41 -6.32 10.73
N GLY A 183 -3.63 -5.08 10.32
CA GLY A 183 -4.48 -4.13 11.04
C GLY A 183 -5.94 -4.57 11.09
N ASN A 184 -6.44 -5.25 10.06
CA ASN A 184 -7.78 -5.84 10.07
C ASN A 184 -7.90 -6.97 11.10
N ILE A 185 -6.87 -7.82 11.22
CA ILE A 185 -6.84 -8.90 12.20
C ILE A 185 -6.96 -8.36 13.63
N THR A 186 -6.24 -7.27 13.96
CA THR A 186 -6.20 -6.73 15.33
C THR A 186 -7.30 -5.70 15.61
N GLY A 187 -7.70 -4.89 14.62
CA GLY A 187 -8.63 -3.76 14.78
C GLY A 187 -9.81 -3.68 13.80
N GLY A 188 -10.02 -4.70 12.96
CA GLY A 188 -11.08 -4.70 11.95
C GLY A 188 -10.87 -3.66 10.84
N TYR A 189 -11.94 -3.28 10.13
CA TYR A 189 -11.86 -2.34 9.02
C TYR A 189 -11.22 -0.98 9.39
N LYS A 190 -11.41 -0.52 10.64
CA LYS A 190 -10.77 0.70 11.18
C LYS A 190 -9.26 0.51 11.36
N GLY A 191 -8.85 -0.65 11.87
CA GLY A 191 -7.44 -1.02 11.97
C GLY A 191 -6.77 -1.12 10.60
N ALA A 192 -7.47 -1.64 9.59
CA ALA A 192 -6.95 -1.70 8.21
C ALA A 192 -6.64 -0.30 7.64
N LEU A 193 -7.58 0.64 7.78
CA LEU A 193 -7.41 2.03 7.36
C LEU A 193 -6.26 2.71 8.11
N LEU A 194 -6.19 2.55 9.43
CA LEU A 194 -5.13 3.14 10.24
C LEU A 194 -3.75 2.55 9.87
N ALA A 195 -3.65 1.25 9.65
CA ALA A 195 -2.42 0.60 9.24
C ALA A 195 -1.88 1.13 7.90
N GLY A 196 -2.78 1.37 6.95
CA GLY A 196 -2.45 2.04 5.70
C GLY A 196 -1.89 3.46 5.91
N PHE A 197 -2.57 4.26 6.72
CA PHE A 197 -2.12 5.62 7.06
C PHE A 197 -0.76 5.63 7.77
N ILE A 198 -0.51 4.68 8.66
CA ILE A 198 0.79 4.53 9.32
C ILE A 198 1.87 4.17 8.29
N THR A 199 1.55 3.29 7.34
CA THR A 199 2.48 2.93 6.26
C THR A 199 2.92 4.16 5.47
N SER A 200 1.99 5.02 5.04
CA SER A 200 2.36 6.25 4.34
C SER A 200 3.09 7.25 5.22
N THR A 201 2.81 7.27 6.54
CA THR A 201 3.56 8.08 7.50
C THR A 201 5.02 7.65 7.59
N VAL A 202 5.26 6.34 7.76
CA VAL A 202 6.62 5.77 7.82
C VAL A 202 7.38 6.07 6.54
N VAL A 203 6.72 5.90 5.40
CA VAL A 203 7.33 6.09 4.08
C VAL A 203 7.63 7.56 3.81
N ALA A 204 6.69 8.46 4.10
CA ALA A 204 6.86 9.88 3.82
C ALA A 204 8.04 10.49 4.61
N TRP A 205 8.05 10.26 5.93
CA TRP A 205 9.12 10.75 6.79
C TRP A 205 10.42 9.96 6.59
N GLY A 206 10.31 8.65 6.46
CA GLY A 206 11.45 7.78 6.26
C GLY A 206 12.20 8.08 4.97
N GLN A 207 11.48 8.31 3.87
CA GLN A 207 12.08 8.73 2.60
C GLN A 207 12.73 10.10 2.72
N TYR A 208 12.04 11.07 3.35
CA TYR A 208 12.59 12.41 3.57
C TYR A 208 13.93 12.34 4.33
N PHE A 209 13.97 11.69 5.50
CA PHE A 209 15.20 11.61 6.29
C PHE A 209 16.29 10.77 5.63
N CYS A 210 15.92 9.67 4.96
CA CYS A 210 16.87 8.84 4.23
C CYS A 210 17.56 9.65 3.12
N VAL A 211 16.77 10.25 2.23
CA VAL A 211 17.28 10.97 1.06
C VAL A 211 18.04 12.25 1.45
N THR A 212 17.55 13.00 2.43
CA THR A 212 18.15 14.31 2.78
C THR A 212 19.22 14.25 3.86
N GLY A 213 19.29 13.17 4.66
CA GLY A 213 20.15 13.12 5.83
C GLY A 213 21.08 11.92 5.94
N PHE A 214 20.72 10.75 5.40
CA PHE A 214 21.53 9.53 5.57
C PHE A 214 22.34 9.17 4.33
N ILE A 215 21.75 9.32 3.15
CA ILE A 215 22.37 8.92 1.88
C ILE A 215 22.49 10.06 0.88
N ASP A 216 22.44 11.30 1.36
CA ASP A 216 22.52 12.54 0.60
C ASP A 216 23.76 12.61 -0.33
N ASN A 217 24.88 12.03 0.10
CA ASN A 217 26.15 12.01 -0.64
C ASN A 217 26.42 10.71 -1.42
N THR A 218 25.45 9.80 -1.52
CA THR A 218 25.65 8.51 -2.20
C THR A 218 24.64 8.28 -3.33
N ILE A 219 23.53 7.62 -3.05
CA ILE A 219 22.50 7.24 -4.04
C ILE A 219 21.11 7.78 -3.66
N PRO A 220 20.96 9.09 -3.39
CA PRO A 220 19.69 9.67 -2.94
C PRO A 220 18.57 9.46 -3.97
N ASP A 221 18.89 9.55 -5.26
CA ASP A 221 17.93 9.36 -6.36
C ASP A 221 17.36 7.94 -6.39
N THR A 222 18.16 6.93 -6.06
CA THR A 222 17.68 5.54 -6.03
C THR A 222 16.67 5.33 -4.92
N ALA A 223 16.92 5.84 -3.71
CA ALA A 223 15.98 5.70 -2.60
C ALA A 223 14.70 6.53 -2.80
N LEU A 224 14.76 7.62 -3.58
CA LEU A 224 13.60 8.43 -3.91
C LEU A 224 12.55 7.67 -4.74
N TRP A 225 12.99 6.74 -5.61
CA TRP A 225 12.13 5.99 -6.53
C TRP A 225 11.90 4.53 -6.12
N ALA A 226 12.94 3.87 -5.61
CA ALA A 226 12.94 2.44 -5.29
C ALA A 226 12.93 2.15 -3.78
N GLY A 227 12.91 3.20 -2.94
CA GLY A 227 12.89 3.05 -1.50
C GLY A 227 11.57 2.45 -1.01
N ASP A 228 11.68 1.60 0.00
CA ASP A 228 10.56 0.87 0.58
C ASP A 228 10.48 1.05 2.10
N SER A 229 9.37 0.60 2.70
CA SER A 229 9.10 0.92 4.11
C SER A 229 10.15 0.36 5.06
N ASP A 230 10.61 -0.87 4.86
CA ASP A 230 11.58 -1.49 5.77
C ASP A 230 12.98 -0.88 5.57
N MET A 231 13.35 -0.56 4.33
CA MET A 231 14.58 0.19 4.04
C MET A 231 14.60 1.52 4.80
N PHE A 232 13.50 2.28 4.79
CA PHE A 232 13.45 3.56 5.48
C PHE A 232 13.50 3.44 7.01
N VAL A 233 12.96 2.36 7.57
CA VAL A 233 13.06 2.07 9.01
C VAL A 233 14.49 1.65 9.39
N LEU A 234 15.18 0.92 8.52
CA LEU A 234 16.54 0.44 8.77
C LEU A 234 17.63 1.46 8.42
N ALA A 235 17.35 2.42 7.55
CA ALA A 235 18.32 3.41 7.08
C ALA A 235 19.03 4.18 8.21
N PRO A 236 18.36 4.67 9.28
CA PRO A 236 19.05 5.32 10.40
C PRO A 236 20.05 4.39 11.11
N VAL A 237 19.70 3.10 11.25
CA VAL A 237 20.54 2.11 11.93
C VAL A 237 21.78 1.81 11.09
N ILE A 238 21.60 1.61 9.79
CA ILE A 238 22.71 1.38 8.87
C ILE A 238 23.64 2.60 8.83
N HIS A 239 23.07 3.81 8.76
CA HIS A 239 23.85 5.05 8.79
C HIS A 239 24.66 5.25 10.08
N LEU A 240 24.11 4.86 11.22
CA LEU A 240 24.85 4.91 12.49
C LEU A 240 26.01 3.92 12.48
N LEU A 241 25.78 2.70 11.99
CA LEU A 241 26.81 1.66 11.90
C LEU A 241 27.93 2.05 10.94
N THR A 242 27.62 2.66 9.80
CA THR A 242 28.65 3.12 8.84
C THR A 242 29.53 4.20 9.45
N ARG A 243 28.96 5.13 10.23
CA ARG A 243 29.75 6.13 10.97
C ARG A 243 30.64 5.54 12.06
N LEU A 244 30.24 4.43 12.68
CA LEU A 244 31.04 3.72 13.68
C LEU A 244 32.17 2.90 13.07
N LEU A 245 32.01 2.42 11.83
CA LEU A 245 32.97 1.60 11.11
C LEU A 245 33.88 2.39 10.16
N ALA A 246 33.53 3.64 9.86
CA ALA A 246 34.39 4.57 9.14
C ALA A 246 35.53 5.03 10.06
N PHE A 247 36.64 4.29 10.02
CA PHE A 247 37.95 4.75 10.47
C PHE A 247 38.51 5.84 9.56
#